data_AF-A0A960SUR8-F1
#
_entry.id   AF-A0A960SUR8-F1
#
_cell.length_a   1.000
_cell.length_b   1.000
_cell.length_c   1.000
_cell.angle_alpha   90.00
_cell.angle_beta   90.00
_cell.angle_gamma   90.00
#
_symmetry.space_group_name_H-M   'P 1'
#
loop_
_entity.id
_entity.type
_entity.pdbx_description
1 polymer ?
#
loop_
_entity_poly.entity_id
_entity_poly.type
_entity_poly.pdbx_seq_one_letter_code
_entity_poly.pdbx_strand_id
1 'polypeptide(L)'
;MKPALRIPGPALLAAGVAFLASSASAIDMDGDGLNDVWELVYSAQSLSASGDADGDGVNNLDESDAGTDPFDGASRPTLAIAPLGPDQFQLAFEQVAGKRYRLESSFDLSSDSWSSGSPHLAPGAGLMAWSAPAAGASMFWRLAIDDIDSDADGLLDAEERWLGFDPKTNRSDRYDTTDLARATAGIAAASVVTVSALDDRMSERWPDPGVVVLRRSGGLAPLTVNVAFSGTALRDADFTTPGLAGEAVAFGAGVREVPVELAPVADADDGEAAETIILSALPGAAYSLGAATSASVILDNETATSPPSPKAAARFLLQAAFGPDQDTDADGLPENVEEVMSMGFEAWIDDQFNRPLGLLQPWTEWQAANGNSHGLYGRSNQYAWWNRVMGVPKLRPDAATTQLPDP
;
A
#
# COMPACT_ATOMS: atom_id res chain seq x y z
N MET A 1 -46.79 53.56 -2.67
CA MET A 1 -45.50 53.84 -2.01
C MET A 1 -44.98 52.53 -1.44
N LYS A 2 -43.99 51.93 -2.11
CA LYS A 2 -43.28 50.72 -1.68
C LYS A 2 -41.79 51.08 -1.53
N PRO A 3 -41.08 50.51 -0.54
CA PRO A 3 -39.79 50.99 -0.09
C PRO A 3 -38.70 50.66 -1.11
N ALA A 4 -37.78 51.61 -1.29
CA ALA A 4 -36.57 51.45 -2.06
C ALA A 4 -35.58 50.58 -1.29
N LEU A 5 -35.30 49.38 -1.81
CA LEU A 5 -34.09 48.62 -1.45
C LEU A 5 -33.03 48.95 -2.50
N ARG A 6 -32.19 49.92 -2.17
CA ARG A 6 -31.01 50.26 -2.94
C ARG A 6 -29.88 49.35 -2.45
N ILE A 7 -29.64 48.24 -3.14
CA ILE A 7 -28.38 47.50 -3.03
C ILE A 7 -27.46 48.11 -4.10
N PRO A 8 -26.44 48.92 -3.74
CA PRO A 8 -25.45 49.32 -4.71
C PRO A 8 -24.56 48.11 -5.02
N GLY A 9 -24.44 47.77 -6.30
CA GLY A 9 -23.29 47.00 -6.80
C GLY A 9 -21.97 47.77 -6.59
N PRO A 10 -20.82 47.14 -6.88
CA PRO A 10 -20.61 46.52 -8.19
C PRO A 10 -20.42 45.01 -8.14
N ALA A 11 -21.16 44.31 -9.00
CA ALA A 11 -20.66 43.10 -9.61
C ALA A 11 -19.48 43.49 -10.50
N LEU A 12 -18.28 43.03 -10.15
CA LEU A 12 -17.11 43.03 -11.02
C LEU A 12 -16.20 41.89 -10.59
N LEU A 13 -16.59 40.66 -10.97
CA LEU A 13 -15.66 39.54 -11.07
C LEU A 13 -14.95 39.68 -12.42
N ALA A 14 -13.66 40.03 -12.38
CA ALA A 14 -12.74 39.69 -13.46
C ALA A 14 -11.74 38.70 -12.87
N ALA A 15 -12.14 37.44 -12.80
CA ALA A 15 -11.24 36.33 -12.49
C ALA A 15 -10.39 36.05 -13.73
N GLY A 16 -9.18 36.60 -13.77
CA GLY A 16 -8.15 36.10 -14.67
C GLY A 16 -7.56 34.86 -14.03
N VAL A 17 -7.89 33.68 -14.55
CA VAL A 17 -7.21 32.43 -14.18
C VAL A 17 -5.86 32.48 -14.86
N ALA A 18 -4.81 32.61 -14.07
CA ALA A 18 -3.45 32.39 -14.50
C ALA A 18 -2.85 31.38 -13.53
N PHE A 19 -1.97 30.55 -14.06
CA PHE A 19 -1.18 29.60 -13.30
C PHE A 19 0.30 29.93 -13.60
N LEU A 20 1.19 29.78 -12.61
CA LEU A 20 2.63 29.79 -12.85
C LEU A 20 3.23 28.49 -12.34
N ALA A 21 3.72 27.69 -13.27
CA ALA A 21 4.70 26.66 -13.00
C ALA A 21 6.09 27.30 -12.96
N SER A 22 6.88 26.91 -11.98
CA SER A 22 8.33 27.08 -12.04
C SER A 22 8.97 25.80 -11.55
N SER A 23 9.52 25.02 -12.47
CA SER A 23 10.17 23.75 -12.17
C SER A 23 11.54 23.99 -11.51
N ALA A 24 11.81 23.27 -10.43
CA ALA A 24 13.16 22.80 -10.16
C ALA A 24 13.51 21.78 -11.28
N SER A 25 14.80 21.57 -11.58
CA SER A 25 15.23 20.73 -12.73
C SER A 25 14.75 19.28 -12.55
N ALA A 26 13.61 18.97 -13.15
CA ALA A 26 13.11 17.60 -13.33
C ALA A 26 14.08 16.79 -14.20
N ILE A 27 13.90 15.47 -14.19
CA ILE A 27 14.59 14.62 -15.18
C ILE A 27 14.02 14.92 -16.56
N ASP A 28 14.89 15.32 -17.49
CA ASP A 28 14.63 15.58 -18.92
C ASP A 28 15.82 15.01 -19.71
N MET A 29 15.78 13.71 -20.02
CA MET A 29 16.92 13.01 -20.64
C MET A 29 16.98 13.19 -22.15
N ASP A 30 15.85 13.47 -22.80
CA ASP A 30 15.78 13.67 -24.25
C ASP A 30 15.81 15.15 -24.69
N GLY A 31 15.72 16.08 -23.74
CA GLY A 31 15.93 17.51 -23.91
C GLY A 31 14.75 18.21 -24.60
N ASP A 32 13.55 17.64 -24.54
CA ASP A 32 12.35 18.20 -25.13
C ASP A 32 11.63 19.20 -24.20
N GLY A 33 12.07 19.28 -22.94
CA GLY A 33 11.58 20.17 -21.90
C GLY A 33 10.45 19.59 -21.05
N LEU A 34 9.97 18.38 -21.34
CA LEU A 34 9.02 17.64 -20.51
C LEU A 34 9.75 16.84 -19.43
N ASN A 35 9.06 16.56 -18.33
CA ASN A 35 9.58 15.68 -17.28
C ASN A 35 9.44 14.21 -17.71
N ASP A 36 10.55 13.49 -17.89
CA ASP A 36 10.57 12.08 -18.31
C ASP A 36 9.78 11.16 -17.38
N VAL A 37 9.78 11.42 -16.07
CA VAL A 37 9.03 10.61 -15.09
C VAL A 37 7.54 10.83 -15.28
N TRP A 38 7.11 12.07 -15.49
CA TRP A 38 5.74 12.39 -15.84
C TRP A 38 5.34 11.73 -17.16
N GLU A 39 6.21 11.78 -18.17
CA GLU A 39 5.95 11.12 -19.46
C GLU A 39 5.83 9.61 -19.31
N LEU A 40 6.62 8.99 -18.43
CA LEU A 40 6.48 7.57 -18.10
C LEU A 40 5.14 7.27 -17.43
N VAL A 41 4.74 8.05 -16.44
CA VAL A 41 3.46 7.86 -15.72
C VAL A 41 2.28 7.89 -16.67
N TYR A 42 2.23 8.86 -17.59
CA TYR A 42 1.11 9.07 -18.51
C TYR A 42 1.30 8.44 -19.89
N SER A 43 2.45 7.82 -20.18
CA SER A 43 2.82 7.33 -21.53
C SER A 43 2.82 8.46 -22.58
N ALA A 44 3.43 9.59 -22.23
CA ALA A 44 3.39 10.84 -23.00
C ALA A 44 4.66 11.15 -23.82
N GLN A 45 5.59 10.19 -23.99
CA GLN A 45 6.91 10.37 -24.65
C GLN A 45 6.89 10.82 -26.12
N SER A 46 5.71 10.98 -26.71
CA SER A 46 5.53 11.42 -28.11
C SER A 46 4.87 12.78 -28.22
N LEU A 47 4.54 13.39 -27.08
CA LEU A 47 3.92 14.70 -27.03
C LEU A 47 4.96 15.78 -27.27
N SER A 48 4.52 16.90 -27.85
CA SER A 48 5.35 18.09 -27.95
C SER A 48 5.06 19.01 -26.77
N ALA A 49 6.08 19.58 -26.14
CA ALA A 49 5.93 20.52 -25.02
C ALA A 49 4.92 21.66 -25.26
N SER A 50 4.84 22.19 -26.48
CA SER A 50 3.91 23.27 -26.86
C SER A 50 2.54 22.79 -27.38
N GLY A 51 2.33 21.48 -27.45
CA GLY A 51 1.05 20.88 -27.85
C GLY A 51 0.04 20.90 -26.70
N ASP A 52 -1.21 20.60 -27.02
CA ASP A 52 -2.34 20.46 -26.10
C ASP A 52 -3.07 19.19 -26.56
N ALA A 53 -2.75 18.06 -25.91
CA ALA A 53 -3.08 16.75 -26.43
C ALA A 53 -4.57 16.38 -26.28
N ASP A 54 -5.23 16.89 -25.24
CA ASP A 54 -6.66 16.67 -24.97
C ASP A 54 -7.56 17.85 -25.39
N GLY A 55 -6.98 19.00 -25.73
CA GLY A 55 -7.66 20.19 -26.25
C GLY A 55 -8.32 21.04 -25.16
N ASP A 56 -7.86 20.95 -23.91
CA ASP A 56 -8.45 21.64 -22.78
C ASP A 56 -7.97 23.11 -22.62
N GLY A 57 -6.97 23.51 -23.41
CA GLY A 57 -6.37 24.83 -23.45
C GLY A 57 -5.10 25.00 -22.61
N VAL A 58 -4.61 23.94 -21.96
CA VAL A 58 -3.32 23.86 -21.28
C VAL A 58 -2.34 23.13 -22.20
N ASN A 59 -1.09 23.58 -22.26
CA ASN A 59 -0.09 22.87 -23.05
C ASN A 59 0.60 21.78 -22.21
N ASN A 60 1.14 20.77 -22.89
CA ASN A 60 1.75 19.60 -22.26
C ASN A 60 2.92 19.97 -21.31
N LEU A 61 3.64 21.08 -21.56
CA LEU A 61 4.69 21.56 -20.65
C LEU A 61 4.11 22.04 -19.31
N ASP A 62 3.08 22.87 -19.36
CA ASP A 62 2.40 23.37 -18.15
C ASP A 62 1.75 22.22 -17.37
N GLU A 63 1.24 21.19 -18.07
CA GLU A 63 0.72 19.97 -17.46
C GLU A 63 1.81 19.10 -16.84
N SER A 64 2.95 18.94 -17.52
CA SER A 64 4.11 18.20 -17.01
C SER A 64 4.65 18.81 -15.72
N ASP A 65 4.81 20.14 -15.71
CA ASP A 65 5.22 20.88 -14.53
C ASP A 65 4.18 20.78 -13.39
N ALA A 66 2.88 20.81 -13.72
CA ALA A 66 1.81 20.67 -12.74
C ALA A 66 1.58 19.21 -12.29
N GLY A 67 2.08 18.23 -13.04
CA GLY A 67 1.85 16.80 -12.82
C GLY A 67 0.44 16.32 -13.18
N THR A 68 -0.24 16.98 -14.14
CA THR A 68 -1.60 16.61 -14.58
C THR A 68 -1.59 15.65 -15.77
N ASP A 69 -2.75 15.07 -16.13
CA ASP A 69 -2.83 14.03 -17.16
C ASP A 69 -3.12 14.66 -18.53
N PRO A 70 -2.18 14.61 -19.50
CA PRO A 70 -2.31 15.31 -20.78
C PRO A 70 -3.35 14.68 -21.72
N PHE A 71 -3.96 13.56 -21.32
CA PHE A 71 -4.98 12.87 -22.08
C PHE A 71 -6.38 12.96 -21.44
N ASP A 72 -6.53 13.70 -20.33
CA ASP A 72 -7.79 13.91 -19.65
C ASP A 72 -8.01 15.39 -19.34
N GLY A 73 -8.84 16.08 -20.14
CA GLY A 73 -9.11 17.51 -19.97
C GLY A 73 -9.88 17.89 -18.69
N ALA A 74 -10.23 16.93 -17.83
CA ALA A 74 -10.64 17.20 -16.46
C ALA A 74 -9.44 17.32 -15.49
N SER A 75 -8.32 16.66 -15.80
CA SER A 75 -7.06 16.68 -15.07
C SER A 75 -6.21 17.86 -15.54
N ARG A 76 -6.43 19.03 -14.95
CA ARG A 76 -5.77 20.26 -15.39
C ARG A 76 -5.49 21.25 -14.26
N PRO A 77 -4.41 22.05 -14.34
CA PRO A 77 -4.02 22.99 -13.29
C PRO A 77 -4.90 24.25 -13.29
N THR A 78 -6.17 24.09 -12.89
CA THR A 78 -7.15 25.18 -12.84
C THR A 78 -7.51 25.60 -11.43
N LEU A 79 -7.73 26.90 -11.25
CA LEU A 79 -8.22 27.48 -10.00
C LEU A 79 -9.68 27.91 -10.15
N ALA A 80 -10.58 27.15 -9.55
CA ALA A 80 -11.99 27.48 -9.47
C ALA A 80 -12.24 28.49 -8.35
N ILE A 81 -12.98 29.56 -8.66
CA ILE A 81 -13.36 30.58 -7.69
C ILE A 81 -14.88 30.59 -7.56
N ALA A 82 -15.39 30.34 -6.35
CA ALA A 82 -16.82 30.31 -6.07
C ALA A 82 -17.17 31.15 -4.83
N PRO A 83 -18.32 31.84 -4.78
CA PRO A 83 -18.78 32.47 -3.54
C PRO A 83 -19.00 31.44 -2.43
N LEU A 84 -18.46 31.69 -1.24
CA LEU A 84 -18.66 30.84 -0.04
C LEU A 84 -19.61 31.51 0.96
N GLY A 85 -19.79 32.82 0.85
CA GLY A 85 -20.68 33.63 1.68
C GLY A 85 -20.71 35.09 1.23
N PRO A 86 -21.32 36.01 2.00
CA PRO A 86 -21.43 37.42 1.63
C PRO A 86 -20.06 38.12 1.55
N ASP A 87 -19.09 37.70 2.38
CA ASP A 87 -17.78 38.34 2.51
C ASP A 87 -16.62 37.36 2.25
N GLN A 88 -16.88 36.20 1.63
CA GLN A 88 -15.87 35.17 1.40
C GLN A 88 -16.09 34.44 0.07
N PHE A 89 -14.99 34.04 -0.54
CA PHE A 89 -14.97 33.11 -1.67
C PHE A 89 -14.09 31.90 -1.35
N GLN A 90 -14.44 30.80 -1.98
CA GLN A 90 -13.70 29.56 -2.01
C GLN A 90 -12.83 29.55 -3.27
N LEU A 91 -11.59 29.12 -3.09
CA LEU A 91 -10.60 28.89 -4.12
C LEU A 91 -10.31 27.40 -4.12
N ALA A 92 -10.73 26.67 -5.16
CA ALA A 92 -10.62 25.23 -5.24
C ALA A 92 -9.81 24.80 -6.45
N PHE A 93 -8.97 23.79 -6.29
CA PHE A 93 -8.12 23.24 -7.34
C PHE A 93 -7.86 21.75 -7.07
N GLU A 94 -7.68 20.96 -8.12
CA GLU A 94 -7.23 19.57 -8.00
C GLU A 94 -5.73 19.58 -7.69
N GLN A 95 -5.33 18.91 -6.62
CA GLN A 95 -3.93 18.81 -6.22
C GLN A 95 -3.36 17.45 -6.60
N VAL A 96 -2.08 17.41 -6.93
CA VAL A 96 -1.30 16.21 -7.23
C VAL A 96 -0.38 15.93 -6.04
N ALA A 97 -0.30 14.68 -5.61
CA ALA A 97 0.53 14.30 -4.46
C ALA A 97 2.00 14.69 -4.69
N GLY A 98 2.63 15.31 -3.69
CA GLY A 98 4.04 15.73 -3.75
C GLY A 98 4.29 17.10 -4.38
N LYS A 99 3.37 17.63 -5.18
CA LYS A 99 3.45 19.01 -5.68
C LYS A 99 3.25 20.02 -4.56
N ARG A 100 3.92 21.18 -4.64
CA ARG A 100 3.73 22.29 -3.70
C ARG A 100 2.98 23.44 -4.36
N TYR A 101 1.94 23.90 -3.67
CA TYR A 101 1.04 24.94 -4.12
C TYR A 101 1.24 26.22 -3.30
N ARG A 102 1.26 27.38 -3.95
CA ARG A 102 1.17 28.70 -3.33
C ARG A 102 0.04 29.48 -3.98
N LEU A 103 -0.84 30.04 -3.16
CA LEU A 103 -1.79 31.03 -3.64
C LEU A 103 -1.10 32.38 -3.76
N GLU A 104 -1.23 33.03 -4.90
CA GLU A 104 -0.70 34.39 -5.08
C GLU A 104 -1.83 35.38 -5.38
N SER A 105 -1.70 36.59 -4.84
CA SER A 105 -2.70 37.65 -4.99
C SER A 105 -2.10 38.96 -5.43
N SER A 106 -2.83 39.70 -6.26
CA SER A 106 -2.47 41.02 -6.77
C SER A 106 -3.71 41.92 -6.85
N PHE A 107 -3.53 43.23 -6.70
CA PHE A 107 -4.61 44.22 -6.88
C PHE A 107 -4.67 44.80 -8.30
N ASP A 108 -3.63 44.64 -9.12
CA ASP A 108 -3.50 45.36 -10.40
C ASP A 108 -2.89 44.55 -11.55
N LEU A 109 -2.60 43.26 -11.36
CA LEU A 109 -1.97 42.34 -12.32
C LEU A 109 -0.55 42.73 -12.79
N SER A 110 0.05 43.78 -12.23
CA SER A 110 1.44 44.11 -12.56
C SER A 110 2.39 43.00 -12.06
N SER A 111 3.50 42.78 -12.78
CA SER A 111 4.42 41.66 -12.49
C SER A 111 4.96 41.68 -11.07
N ASP A 112 5.14 42.88 -10.50
CA ASP A 112 5.81 43.08 -9.22
C ASP A 112 4.81 43.25 -8.06
N SER A 113 3.50 43.21 -8.32
CA SER A 113 2.46 43.38 -7.29
C SER A 113 1.92 42.07 -6.73
N TRP A 114 2.42 40.92 -7.20
CA TRP A 114 2.02 39.62 -6.70
C TRP A 114 2.63 39.33 -5.34
N SER A 115 1.77 38.96 -4.40
CA SER A 115 2.15 38.53 -3.06
C SER A 115 1.82 37.04 -2.88
N SER A 116 2.78 36.25 -2.44
CA SER A 116 2.62 34.82 -2.23
C SER A 116 2.15 34.50 -0.81
N GLY A 117 1.15 33.62 -0.71
CA GLY A 117 0.70 33.04 0.55
C GLY A 117 1.63 31.95 1.08
N SER A 118 1.23 31.33 2.19
CA SER A 118 1.95 30.18 2.75
C SER A 118 1.91 28.99 1.78
N PRO A 119 3.03 28.28 1.61
CA PRO A 119 3.06 27.09 0.78
C PRO A 119 2.27 25.94 1.40
N HIS A 120 1.69 25.12 0.54
CA HIS A 120 0.99 23.88 0.86
C HIS A 120 1.61 22.74 0.06
N LEU A 121 2.25 21.80 0.75
CA LEU A 121 2.72 20.56 0.14
C LEU A 121 1.55 19.57 0.12
N ALA A 122 1.15 19.12 -1.06
CA ALA A 122 0.04 18.19 -1.20
C ALA A 122 0.40 16.80 -0.66
N PRO A 123 -0.24 16.32 0.42
CA PRO A 123 0.07 15.00 0.99
C PRO A 123 -0.49 13.83 0.17
N GLY A 124 -1.43 14.12 -0.75
CA GLY A 124 -2.13 13.17 -1.61
C GLY A 124 -2.85 13.90 -2.73
N ALA A 125 -3.43 13.15 -3.67
CA ALA A 125 -4.18 13.72 -4.79
C ALA A 125 -5.64 14.06 -4.42
N GLY A 126 -6.24 15.00 -5.14
CA GLY A 126 -7.68 15.32 -5.10
C GLY A 126 -8.01 16.80 -4.80
N LEU A 127 -9.30 17.10 -4.65
CA LEU A 127 -9.76 18.48 -4.53
C LEU A 127 -9.29 19.14 -3.23
N MET A 128 -8.54 20.24 -3.37
CA MET A 128 -8.16 21.14 -2.29
C MET A 128 -8.98 22.42 -2.36
N ALA A 129 -9.31 23.00 -1.19
CA ALA A 129 -10.01 24.27 -1.13
C ALA A 129 -9.45 25.20 -0.05
N TRP A 130 -9.26 26.47 -0.42
CA TRP A 130 -8.95 27.56 0.47
C TRP A 130 -10.11 28.54 0.56
N SER A 131 -10.19 29.25 1.69
CA SER A 131 -11.10 30.38 1.85
C SER A 131 -10.31 31.68 1.82
N ALA A 132 -10.86 32.68 1.15
CA ALA A 132 -10.25 33.99 1.07
C ALA A 132 -11.32 35.10 1.23
N PRO A 133 -10.95 36.24 1.83
CA PRO A 133 -11.89 37.31 2.11
C PRO A 133 -12.28 38.05 0.82
N ALA A 134 -13.55 38.42 0.71
CA ALA A 134 -14.03 39.42 -0.22
C ALA A 134 -13.53 40.81 0.24
N ALA A 135 -12.28 41.13 -0.09
CA ALA A 135 -11.77 42.48 0.10
C ALA A 135 -12.62 43.45 -0.74
N GLY A 136 -13.01 44.60 -0.20
CA GLY A 136 -13.83 45.61 -0.89
C GLY A 136 -13.16 46.28 -2.10
N ALA A 137 -12.04 45.74 -2.59
CA ALA A 137 -11.31 46.13 -3.78
C ALA A 137 -11.15 44.91 -4.69
N SER A 138 -11.15 45.11 -6.01
CA SER A 138 -10.88 44.04 -6.98
C SER A 138 -9.51 43.42 -6.71
N MET A 139 -9.48 42.11 -6.59
CA MET A 139 -8.26 41.34 -6.34
C MET A 139 -8.20 40.18 -7.33
N PHE A 140 -7.00 39.91 -7.81
CA PHE A 140 -6.68 38.84 -8.74
C PHE A 140 -5.95 37.74 -8.00
N TRP A 141 -6.21 36.51 -8.40
CA TRP A 141 -5.62 35.32 -7.79
C TRP A 141 -5.00 34.47 -8.88
N ARG A 142 -3.85 33.89 -8.57
CA ARG A 142 -3.25 32.81 -9.38
C ARG A 142 -2.76 31.71 -8.45
N LEU A 143 -2.74 30.51 -8.99
CA LEU A 143 -2.12 29.37 -8.33
C LEU A 143 -0.68 29.28 -8.85
N ALA A 144 0.28 29.15 -7.95
CA ALA A 144 1.65 28.79 -8.30
C ALA A 144 1.89 27.35 -7.85
N ILE A 145 2.47 26.53 -8.73
CA ILE A 145 2.81 25.13 -8.47
C ILE A 145 4.28 25.02 -8.76
N ASP A 146 4.99 24.46 -7.79
CA ASP A 146 6.38 24.11 -7.93
C ASP A 146 6.63 22.79 -7.19
N ASP A 147 7.85 22.31 -7.28
CA ASP A 147 8.30 21.11 -6.61
C ASP A 147 9.34 21.40 -5.52
N ILE A 148 9.55 20.39 -4.69
CA ILE A 148 10.61 20.37 -3.69
C ILE A 148 11.46 19.13 -3.97
N ASP A 149 12.74 19.24 -3.64
CA ASP A 149 13.64 18.11 -3.44
C ASP A 149 14.03 18.17 -1.95
N SER A 150 13.38 17.34 -1.13
CA SER A 150 13.48 17.45 0.33
C SER A 150 14.79 16.88 0.88
N ASP A 151 15.44 15.98 0.16
CA ASP A 151 16.69 15.33 0.59
C ASP A 151 17.94 15.79 -0.21
N ALA A 152 17.72 16.66 -1.19
CA ALA A 152 18.72 17.30 -2.03
C ALA A 152 19.53 16.31 -2.89
N ASP A 153 18.91 15.22 -3.36
CA ASP A 153 19.55 14.24 -4.24
C ASP A 153 19.39 14.54 -5.74
N GLY A 154 18.54 15.51 -6.09
CA GLY A 154 18.25 15.95 -7.45
C GLY A 154 17.04 15.28 -8.09
N LEU A 155 16.33 14.39 -7.38
CA LEU A 155 15.02 13.87 -7.75
C LEU A 155 13.94 14.64 -6.99
N LEU A 156 12.86 15.03 -7.67
CA LEU A 156 11.81 15.81 -7.04
C LEU A 156 10.90 14.92 -6.19
N ASP A 157 10.39 15.47 -5.09
CA ASP A 157 9.43 14.84 -4.16
C ASP A 157 8.21 14.22 -4.87
N ALA A 158 7.79 14.80 -5.99
CA ALA A 158 6.70 14.31 -6.81
C ALA A 158 7.14 13.11 -7.68
N GLU A 159 8.31 13.20 -8.32
CA GLU A 159 8.91 12.12 -9.12
C GLU A 159 9.17 10.87 -8.27
N GLU A 160 9.69 11.07 -7.06
CA GLU A 160 9.89 10.01 -6.08
C GLU A 160 8.58 9.32 -5.73
N ARG A 161 7.54 10.10 -5.41
CA ARG A 161 6.21 9.53 -5.11
C ARG A 161 5.62 8.77 -6.29
N TRP A 162 5.78 9.27 -7.51
CA TRP A 162 5.31 8.60 -8.72
C TRP A 162 6.04 7.28 -8.97
N LEU A 163 7.33 7.20 -8.63
CA LEU A 163 8.15 6.00 -8.80
C LEU A 163 8.16 5.07 -7.57
N GLY A 164 7.62 5.52 -6.43
CA GLY A 164 7.56 4.77 -5.17
C GLY A 164 8.80 4.88 -4.29
N PHE A 165 9.63 5.91 -4.47
CA PHE A 165 10.73 6.27 -3.58
C PHE A 165 10.24 7.10 -2.36
N ASP A 166 11.03 7.15 -1.29
CA ASP A 166 10.80 7.95 -0.08
C ASP A 166 11.44 9.33 -0.22
N PRO A 167 10.64 10.42 -0.31
CA PRO A 167 11.16 11.77 -0.55
C PRO A 167 12.07 12.37 0.51
N LYS A 168 12.24 11.68 1.63
CA LYS A 168 13.06 12.17 2.75
C LYS A 168 14.43 11.52 2.79
N THR A 169 14.71 10.58 1.88
CA THR A 169 15.93 9.81 1.90
C THR A 169 16.46 9.61 0.49
N ASN A 170 17.70 10.04 0.26
CA ASN A 170 18.31 9.92 -1.07
C ASN A 170 18.59 8.48 -1.54
N ARG A 171 18.16 7.49 -0.75
CA ARG A 171 18.39 6.05 -0.85
C ARG A 171 17.25 5.31 -0.17
N SER A 172 16.14 5.20 -0.89
CA SER A 172 14.99 4.39 -0.49
C SER A 172 15.40 2.92 -0.28
N ASP A 173 14.76 2.26 0.68
CA ASP A 173 15.00 0.85 1.05
C ASP A 173 16.44 0.51 1.47
N ARG A 174 17.25 1.50 1.85
CA ARG A 174 18.68 1.35 2.17
C ARG A 174 19.49 0.78 1.00
N TYR A 175 19.06 1.07 -0.22
CA TYR A 175 19.82 0.73 -1.42
C TYR A 175 21.14 1.51 -1.47
N ASP A 176 22.17 1.00 -2.13
CA ASP A 176 23.50 1.61 -2.17
C ASP A 176 23.59 2.80 -3.16
N THR A 177 22.87 2.66 -4.27
CA THR A 177 22.68 3.67 -5.32
C THR A 177 21.62 4.70 -4.90
N THR A 178 21.82 5.98 -5.26
CA THR A 178 20.84 7.04 -4.97
C THR A 178 19.56 6.87 -5.78
N ASP A 179 18.46 7.45 -5.31
CA ASP A 179 17.17 7.33 -5.97
C ASP A 179 17.18 8.03 -7.33
N LEU A 180 17.80 9.21 -7.47
CA LEU A 180 18.06 9.82 -8.78
C LEU A 180 18.75 8.85 -9.76
N ALA A 181 19.83 8.19 -9.34
CA ALA A 181 20.57 7.29 -10.22
C ALA A 181 19.77 6.02 -10.57
N ARG A 182 18.94 5.53 -9.65
CA ARG A 182 18.00 4.43 -9.90
C ARG A 182 16.89 4.84 -10.87
N ALA A 183 16.35 6.05 -10.73
CA ALA A 183 15.37 6.63 -11.62
C ALA A 183 15.96 6.72 -13.04
N THR A 184 17.03 7.51 -13.24
CA THR A 184 17.68 7.70 -14.55
C THR A 184 18.04 6.37 -15.22
N ALA A 185 18.61 5.41 -14.49
CA ALA A 185 18.94 4.10 -15.04
C ALA A 185 17.69 3.30 -15.43
N GLY A 186 16.62 3.40 -14.64
CA GLY A 186 15.37 2.67 -14.83
C GLY A 186 14.48 3.20 -15.95
N ILE A 187 14.57 4.51 -16.28
CA ILE A 187 13.81 5.14 -17.38
C ILE A 187 14.16 4.47 -18.72
N ALA A 188 15.45 4.26 -18.99
CA ALA A 188 15.94 3.66 -20.23
C ALA A 188 16.07 2.12 -20.17
N ALA A 189 15.86 1.50 -19.01
CA ALA A 189 16.07 0.07 -18.83
C ALA A 189 14.92 -0.76 -19.42
N ALA A 190 15.26 -1.92 -20.00
CA ALA A 190 14.27 -2.92 -20.36
C ALA A 190 13.65 -3.55 -19.10
N SER A 191 12.37 -3.89 -19.17
CA SER A 191 11.69 -4.64 -18.11
C SER A 191 11.94 -6.14 -18.25
N VAL A 192 12.28 -6.80 -17.14
CA VAL A 192 12.34 -8.26 -17.04
C VAL A 192 11.35 -8.73 -15.98
N VAL A 193 10.43 -9.62 -16.37
CA VAL A 193 9.35 -10.12 -15.52
C VAL A 193 9.63 -11.54 -15.05
N THR A 194 9.48 -11.78 -13.76
CA THR A 194 9.48 -13.12 -13.17
C THR A 194 8.20 -13.39 -12.40
N VAL A 195 7.90 -14.68 -12.21
CA VAL A 195 6.73 -15.16 -11.46
C VAL A 195 7.21 -16.06 -10.34
N SER A 196 6.62 -15.92 -9.16
CA SER A 196 6.89 -16.78 -8.01
C SER A 196 5.66 -16.92 -7.13
N ALA A 197 5.44 -18.09 -6.53
CA ALA A 197 4.45 -18.23 -5.48
C ALA A 197 5.00 -17.60 -4.20
N LEU A 198 4.26 -16.65 -3.63
CA LEU A 198 4.48 -16.15 -2.27
C LEU A 198 3.76 -17.05 -1.28
N ASP A 199 2.58 -17.51 -1.66
CA ASP A 199 1.80 -18.50 -0.94
C ASP A 199 1.34 -19.57 -1.92
N ASP A 200 1.92 -20.76 -1.81
CA ASP A 200 1.79 -21.87 -2.76
C ASP A 200 0.73 -22.91 -2.36
N ARG A 201 0.02 -22.69 -1.25
CA ARG A 201 -1.07 -23.56 -0.79
C ARG A 201 -2.29 -22.77 -0.38
N MET A 202 -3.45 -23.26 -0.80
CA MET A 202 -4.76 -22.69 -0.50
C MET A 202 -5.77 -23.77 -0.16
N SER A 203 -6.81 -23.43 0.61
CA SER A 203 -7.88 -24.36 0.97
C SER A 203 -9.25 -23.71 1.14
N GLU A 204 -10.31 -24.48 0.87
CA GLU A 204 -11.70 -23.99 0.73
C GLU A 204 -12.46 -23.80 2.04
N ARG A 205 -12.28 -24.72 3.00
CA ARG A 205 -13.17 -24.80 4.16
C ARG A 205 -12.85 -23.76 5.24
N TRP A 206 -11.59 -23.33 5.26
CA TRP A 206 -11.12 -22.15 5.99
C TRP A 206 -10.39 -21.24 5.01
N PRO A 207 -11.13 -20.46 4.20
CA PRO A 207 -10.61 -19.82 3.00
C PRO A 207 -9.24 -19.21 3.23
N ASP A 208 -8.24 -19.89 2.70
CA ASP A 208 -6.87 -19.47 2.75
C ASP A 208 -6.44 -19.21 1.31
N PRO A 209 -6.35 -17.95 0.88
CA PRO A 209 -6.04 -17.65 -0.51
C PRO A 209 -4.58 -17.96 -0.83
N GLY A 210 -4.34 -18.49 -2.02
CA GLY A 210 -3.01 -18.57 -2.59
C GLY A 210 -2.57 -17.22 -3.15
N VAL A 211 -1.26 -16.97 -3.20
CA VAL A 211 -0.74 -15.69 -3.72
C VAL A 211 0.43 -15.96 -4.65
N VAL A 212 0.26 -15.59 -5.91
CA VAL A 212 1.34 -15.55 -6.90
C VAL A 212 1.77 -14.11 -7.10
N VAL A 213 3.07 -13.84 -7.06
CA VAL A 213 3.61 -12.49 -7.26
C VAL A 213 4.34 -12.43 -8.59
N LEU A 214 3.97 -11.46 -9.42
CA LEU A 214 4.76 -11.06 -10.57
C LEU A 214 5.72 -9.96 -10.12
N ARG A 215 6.99 -10.11 -10.47
CA ARG A 215 8.04 -9.14 -10.14
C ARG A 215 8.66 -8.57 -11.41
N ARG A 216 8.91 -7.27 -11.42
CA ARG A 216 9.59 -6.54 -12.49
C ARG A 216 10.92 -6.01 -12.01
N SER A 217 11.98 -6.33 -12.76
CA SER A 217 13.31 -5.71 -12.61
C SER A 217 13.66 -4.88 -13.84
N GLY A 218 14.59 -3.92 -13.68
CA GLY A 218 14.98 -2.99 -14.75
C GLY A 218 14.00 -1.84 -14.91
N GLY A 219 13.31 -1.79 -16.04
CA GLY A 219 12.45 -0.68 -16.48
C GLY A 219 11.43 -0.16 -15.45
N LEU A 220 11.08 1.13 -15.59
CA LEU A 220 10.13 1.84 -14.72
C LEU A 220 8.78 2.15 -15.37
N ALA A 221 8.71 2.20 -16.71
CA ALA A 221 7.49 2.52 -17.46
C ALA A 221 6.30 1.62 -17.08
N PRO A 222 5.05 2.12 -16.99
CA PRO A 222 3.87 1.29 -16.81
C PRO A 222 3.87 0.09 -17.76
N LEU A 223 3.49 -1.08 -17.25
CA LEU A 223 3.62 -2.33 -17.98
C LEU A 223 2.39 -3.22 -17.79
N THR A 224 1.83 -3.73 -18.87
CA THR A 224 0.81 -4.79 -18.81
C THR A 224 1.42 -6.13 -19.19
N VAL A 225 1.35 -7.09 -18.27
CA VAL A 225 1.82 -8.47 -18.47
C VAL A 225 0.62 -9.37 -18.71
N ASN A 226 0.60 -10.04 -19.86
CA ASN A 226 -0.42 -11.03 -20.14
C ASN A 226 -0.07 -12.32 -19.40
N VAL A 227 -1.07 -12.94 -18.79
CA VAL A 227 -0.92 -14.19 -18.04
C VAL A 227 -1.80 -15.28 -18.64
N ALA A 228 -1.55 -16.52 -18.23
CA ALA A 228 -2.41 -17.65 -18.55
C ALA A 228 -2.51 -18.58 -17.33
N PHE A 229 -3.70 -19.10 -17.11
CA PHE A 229 -3.97 -20.12 -16.09
C PHE A 229 -4.03 -21.50 -16.74
N SER A 230 -3.47 -22.48 -16.03
CA SER A 230 -3.48 -23.90 -16.39
C SER A 230 -3.40 -24.74 -15.13
N GLY A 231 -3.40 -26.06 -15.25
CA GLY A 231 -3.42 -26.98 -14.11
C GLY A 231 -4.66 -27.86 -14.17
N THR A 232 -5.08 -28.38 -13.01
CA THR A 232 -6.28 -29.21 -12.90
C THR A 232 -7.48 -28.39 -12.44
N ALA A 233 -7.26 -27.38 -11.58
CA ALA A 233 -8.29 -26.46 -11.13
C ALA A 233 -8.70 -25.48 -12.24
N LEU A 234 -9.99 -25.25 -12.35
CA LEU A 234 -10.68 -24.36 -13.25
C LEU A 234 -11.06 -23.05 -12.55
N ARG A 235 -10.65 -21.93 -13.16
CA ARG A 235 -11.05 -20.59 -12.72
C ARG A 235 -12.58 -20.45 -12.80
N ASP A 236 -13.14 -19.81 -11.79
CA ASP A 236 -14.57 -19.57 -11.54
C ASP A 236 -15.39 -20.83 -11.19
N ALA A 237 -14.79 -22.01 -11.20
CA ALA A 237 -15.34 -23.22 -10.59
C ALA A 237 -14.68 -23.46 -9.22
N ASP A 238 -13.35 -23.59 -9.20
CA ASP A 238 -12.60 -24.05 -8.02
C ASP A 238 -11.86 -22.87 -7.33
N PHE A 239 -11.55 -21.82 -8.10
CA PHE A 239 -10.97 -20.59 -7.55
C PHE A 239 -11.38 -19.35 -8.34
N THR A 240 -11.36 -18.18 -7.68
CA THR A 240 -11.51 -16.87 -8.32
C THR A 240 -10.22 -16.07 -8.17
N THR A 241 -10.07 -14.99 -8.94
CA THR A 241 -8.94 -14.06 -8.79
C THR A 241 -9.43 -12.64 -8.51
N PRO A 242 -9.75 -12.33 -7.25
CA PRO A 242 -10.16 -10.99 -6.85
C PRO A 242 -9.11 -9.96 -7.29
N GLY A 243 -9.54 -8.89 -7.95
CA GLY A 243 -8.64 -7.81 -8.39
C GLY A 243 -7.92 -8.05 -9.72
N LEU A 244 -8.02 -9.24 -10.33
CA LEU A 244 -7.51 -9.49 -11.69
C LEU A 244 -8.66 -9.47 -12.71
N ALA A 245 -8.66 -8.48 -13.60
CA ALA A 245 -9.61 -8.41 -14.70
C ALA A 245 -9.08 -9.16 -15.94
N GLY A 246 -9.63 -10.34 -16.21
CA GLY A 246 -9.21 -11.17 -17.35
C GLY A 246 -7.81 -11.77 -17.17
N GLU A 247 -6.99 -11.68 -18.20
CA GLU A 247 -5.68 -12.34 -18.30
C GLU A 247 -4.52 -11.34 -18.38
N ALA A 248 -4.65 -10.19 -17.71
CA ALA A 248 -3.67 -9.11 -17.77
C ALA A 248 -3.39 -8.51 -16.39
N VAL A 249 -2.12 -8.52 -15.99
CA VAL A 249 -1.61 -7.90 -14.75
C VAL A 249 -0.97 -6.56 -15.09
N ALA A 250 -1.46 -5.47 -14.49
CA ALA A 250 -0.94 -4.13 -14.72
C ALA A 250 0.05 -3.71 -13.63
N PHE A 251 1.25 -3.30 -14.03
CA PHE A 251 2.23 -2.59 -13.23
C PHE A 251 2.11 -1.10 -13.50
N GLY A 252 1.94 -0.31 -12.45
CA GLY A 252 2.11 1.14 -12.54
C GLY A 252 3.57 1.55 -12.82
N ALA A 253 3.78 2.84 -13.06
CA ALA A 253 5.13 3.41 -13.08
C ALA A 253 5.83 3.12 -11.75
N GLY A 254 7.10 2.71 -11.80
CA GLY A 254 7.90 2.39 -10.60
C GLY A 254 7.55 1.10 -9.85
N VAL A 255 6.29 0.64 -9.89
CA VAL A 255 5.80 -0.57 -9.19
C VAL A 255 6.66 -1.80 -9.51
N ARG A 256 7.22 -2.45 -8.50
CA ARG A 256 8.14 -3.59 -8.68
C ARG A 256 7.48 -4.95 -8.55
N GLU A 257 6.39 -5.04 -7.80
CA GLU A 257 5.70 -6.29 -7.53
C GLU A 257 4.19 -6.08 -7.61
N VAL A 258 3.49 -7.05 -8.21
CA VAL A 258 2.03 -7.08 -8.23
C VAL A 258 1.59 -8.48 -7.78
N PRO A 259 0.91 -8.60 -6.63
CA PRO A 259 0.34 -9.87 -6.20
C PRO A 259 -0.94 -10.18 -7.00
N VAL A 260 -1.10 -11.45 -7.33
CA VAL A 260 -2.33 -12.04 -7.86
C VAL A 260 -2.83 -13.02 -6.82
N GLU A 261 -3.92 -12.64 -6.16
CA GLU A 261 -4.59 -13.46 -5.16
C GLU A 261 -5.48 -14.51 -5.86
N LEU A 262 -5.39 -15.75 -5.40
CA LEU A 262 -6.19 -16.88 -5.82
C LEU A 262 -7.10 -17.26 -4.65
N ALA A 263 -8.37 -16.86 -4.71
CA ALA A 263 -9.33 -17.13 -3.65
C ALA A 263 -10.07 -18.45 -3.94
N PRO A 264 -10.01 -19.44 -3.03
CA PRO A 264 -10.68 -20.73 -3.23
C PRO A 264 -12.20 -20.53 -3.25
N VAL A 265 -12.88 -21.30 -4.09
CA VAL A 265 -14.35 -21.35 -4.13
C VAL A 265 -14.77 -22.57 -3.32
N ALA A 266 -15.36 -22.34 -2.15
CA ALA A 266 -15.85 -23.43 -1.34
C ALA A 266 -17.03 -24.12 -2.03
N ASP A 267 -16.94 -25.44 -2.18
CA ASP A 267 -18.06 -26.26 -2.60
C ASP A 267 -18.35 -27.41 -1.61
N ALA A 268 -19.16 -28.38 -2.05
CA ALA A 268 -19.61 -29.49 -1.21
C ALA A 268 -19.12 -30.86 -1.72
N ASP A 269 -18.23 -30.88 -2.71
CA ASP A 269 -17.66 -32.12 -3.25
C ASP A 269 -16.42 -32.56 -2.45
N ASP A 270 -16.68 -33.32 -1.39
CA ASP A 270 -15.62 -33.91 -0.56
C ASP A 270 -14.78 -34.99 -1.31
N GLY A 271 -15.14 -35.35 -2.55
CA GLY A 271 -14.58 -36.47 -3.31
C GLY A 271 -13.41 -36.14 -4.25
N GLU A 272 -12.99 -34.88 -4.29
CA GLU A 272 -12.03 -34.41 -5.27
C GLU A 272 -10.57 -34.67 -4.86
N ALA A 273 -9.66 -34.64 -5.82
CA ALA A 273 -8.22 -34.70 -5.51
C ALA A 273 -7.71 -33.28 -5.26
N ALA A 274 -6.60 -33.15 -4.52
CA ALA A 274 -5.90 -31.88 -4.48
C ALA A 274 -5.56 -31.42 -5.91
N GLU A 275 -5.82 -30.16 -6.19
CA GLU A 275 -5.72 -29.59 -7.51
C GLU A 275 -4.52 -28.65 -7.64
N THR A 276 -4.13 -28.38 -8.88
CA THR A 276 -3.03 -27.49 -9.20
C THR A 276 -3.54 -26.31 -10.00
N ILE A 277 -3.08 -25.11 -9.64
CA ILE A 277 -3.25 -23.87 -10.38
C ILE A 277 -1.87 -23.41 -10.79
N ILE A 278 -1.63 -23.20 -12.08
CA ILE A 278 -0.37 -22.72 -12.61
C ILE A 278 -0.63 -21.40 -13.33
N LEU A 279 -0.10 -20.31 -12.77
CA LEU A 279 -0.10 -18.99 -13.39
C LEU A 279 1.21 -18.81 -14.15
N SER A 280 1.13 -18.56 -15.46
CA SER A 280 2.28 -18.31 -16.34
C SER A 280 2.24 -16.91 -16.92
N ALA A 281 3.36 -16.18 -16.86
CA ALA A 281 3.54 -14.95 -17.62
C ALA A 281 3.85 -15.26 -19.09
N LEU A 282 3.16 -14.60 -20.00
CA LEU A 282 3.37 -14.74 -21.45
C LEU A 282 4.39 -13.69 -21.94
N PRO A 283 5.12 -13.94 -23.05
CA PRO A 283 5.99 -12.92 -23.64
C PRO A 283 5.20 -11.71 -24.13
N GLY A 284 5.76 -10.51 -23.97
CA GLY A 284 5.19 -9.26 -24.48
C GLY A 284 6.22 -8.42 -25.24
N ALA A 285 5.78 -7.39 -25.96
CA ALA A 285 6.68 -6.51 -26.70
C ALA A 285 7.47 -5.54 -25.78
N ALA A 286 6.89 -5.17 -24.63
CA ALA A 286 7.44 -4.17 -23.72
C ALA A 286 8.37 -4.75 -22.62
N TYR A 287 8.55 -6.06 -22.57
CA TYR A 287 9.33 -6.76 -21.55
C TYR A 287 9.84 -8.10 -22.05
N SER A 288 10.85 -8.62 -21.37
CA SER A 288 11.29 -10.01 -21.52
C SER A 288 10.95 -10.81 -20.27
N LEU A 289 10.82 -12.13 -20.43
CA LEU A 289 10.64 -13.03 -19.29
C LEU A 289 12.01 -13.38 -18.69
N GLY A 290 12.08 -13.42 -17.37
CA GLY A 290 13.26 -13.83 -16.62
C GLY A 290 13.36 -15.34 -16.42
N ALA A 291 14.09 -15.76 -15.39
CA ALA A 291 14.39 -17.18 -15.16
C ALA A 291 13.16 -18.02 -14.75
N ALA A 292 12.25 -17.45 -13.95
CA ALA A 292 11.02 -18.10 -13.51
C ALA A 292 9.83 -17.42 -14.18
N THR A 293 9.12 -18.14 -15.05
CA THR A 293 8.02 -17.60 -15.87
C THR A 293 6.64 -18.09 -15.44
N SER A 294 6.59 -19.01 -14.48
CA SER A 294 5.35 -19.55 -13.93
C SER A 294 5.53 -19.92 -12.47
N ALA A 295 4.42 -19.96 -11.74
CA ALA A 295 4.35 -20.48 -10.39
C ALA A 295 3.12 -21.38 -10.24
N SER A 296 3.26 -22.40 -9.39
CA SER A 296 2.18 -23.32 -9.04
C SER A 296 1.66 -23.05 -7.65
N VAL A 297 0.35 -23.10 -7.48
CA VAL A 297 -0.36 -23.13 -6.21
C VAL A 297 -1.15 -24.43 -6.15
N ILE A 298 -1.16 -25.07 -4.99
CA ILE A 298 -1.93 -26.28 -4.72
C ILE A 298 -3.21 -25.87 -3.99
N LEU A 299 -4.35 -26.28 -4.55
CA LEU A 299 -5.65 -26.22 -3.89
C LEU A 299 -5.85 -27.56 -3.17
N ASP A 300 -5.72 -27.55 -1.85
CA ASP A 300 -5.88 -28.73 -1.03
C ASP A 300 -7.37 -29.07 -0.88
N ASN A 301 -7.76 -30.31 -1.19
CA ASN A 301 -9.11 -30.79 -0.89
C ASN A 301 -9.25 -30.99 0.64
N GLU A 302 -10.14 -30.22 1.26
CA GLU A 302 -10.48 -30.33 2.68
C GLU A 302 -11.92 -30.80 2.88
N THR A 303 -12.08 -32.02 3.39
CA THR A 303 -13.39 -32.58 3.73
C THR A 303 -13.89 -32.10 5.09
N ALA A 304 -15.14 -32.45 5.40
CA ALA A 304 -15.70 -32.27 6.75
C ALA A 304 -14.83 -32.82 7.90
N THR A 305 -14.07 -33.87 7.60
CA THR A 305 -13.20 -34.61 8.53
C THR A 305 -11.72 -34.29 8.41
N SER A 306 -11.33 -33.44 7.45
CA SER A 306 -9.92 -33.10 7.27
C SER A 306 -9.40 -32.32 8.48
N PRO A 307 -8.18 -32.63 8.96
CA PRO A 307 -7.52 -31.81 9.97
C PRO A 307 -7.26 -30.40 9.45
N PRO A 308 -7.16 -29.39 10.34
CA PRO A 308 -6.87 -28.03 9.91
C PRO A 308 -5.44 -27.93 9.35
N SER A 309 -5.25 -27.04 8.37
CA SER A 309 -3.92 -26.69 7.85
C SER A 309 -3.06 -25.98 8.91
N PRO A 310 -1.72 -25.91 8.75
CA PRO A 310 -0.85 -25.19 9.68
C PRO A 310 -1.27 -23.74 9.91
N LYS A 311 -1.69 -23.04 8.85
CA LYS A 311 -2.15 -21.65 8.94
C LYS A 311 -3.48 -21.55 9.68
N ALA A 312 -4.42 -22.47 9.43
CA ALA A 312 -5.69 -22.50 10.13
C ALA A 312 -5.49 -22.79 11.64
N ALA A 313 -4.62 -23.75 11.97
CA ALA A 313 -4.23 -24.07 13.34
C ALA A 313 -3.57 -22.87 14.05
N ALA A 314 -2.59 -22.22 13.41
CA ALA A 314 -1.92 -21.03 13.95
C ALA A 314 -2.89 -19.84 14.14
N ARG A 315 -3.78 -19.58 13.17
CA ARG A 315 -4.82 -18.53 13.28
C ARG A 315 -5.77 -18.83 14.43
N PHE A 316 -6.21 -20.07 14.57
CA PHE A 316 -7.05 -20.51 15.68
C PHE A 316 -6.38 -20.26 17.04
N LEU A 317 -5.12 -20.69 17.21
CA LEU A 317 -4.36 -20.47 18.44
C LEU A 317 -4.20 -18.99 18.76
N LEU A 318 -3.93 -18.15 17.75
CA LEU A 318 -3.82 -16.71 17.93
C LEU A 318 -5.16 -16.09 18.39
N GLN A 319 -6.28 -16.50 17.78
CA GLN A 319 -7.61 -16.02 18.15
C GLN A 319 -8.05 -16.54 19.53
N ALA A 320 -7.60 -17.73 19.91
CA ALA A 320 -7.78 -18.30 21.24
C ALA A 320 -6.84 -17.71 22.30
N ALA A 321 -6.03 -16.70 21.94
CA ALA A 321 -5.06 -16.00 22.80
C ALA A 321 -3.89 -16.86 23.30
N PHE A 322 -3.62 -18.01 22.67
CA PHE A 322 -2.46 -18.83 22.93
C PHE A 322 -1.28 -18.46 22.03
N GLY A 323 -1.55 -18.28 20.73
CA GLY A 323 -0.53 -18.07 19.70
C GLY A 323 0.32 -19.33 19.43
N PRO A 324 1.08 -19.37 18.32
CA PRO A 324 2.05 -20.42 18.08
C PRO A 324 3.21 -20.37 19.10
N ASP A 325 3.69 -21.52 19.56
CA ASP A 325 4.77 -21.61 20.54
C ASP A 325 6.15 -21.85 19.90
N GLN A 326 7.06 -22.55 20.59
CA GLN A 326 8.38 -22.87 20.04
C GLN A 326 8.26 -23.98 19.00
N ASP A 327 9.25 -24.07 18.13
CA ASP A 327 9.51 -25.24 17.30
C ASP A 327 10.76 -25.91 17.91
N THR A 328 10.57 -27.13 18.41
CA THR A 328 11.60 -27.98 19.01
C THR A 328 12.17 -29.00 18.03
N ASP A 329 11.61 -29.11 16.83
CA ASP A 329 12.22 -29.84 15.73
C ASP A 329 12.76 -28.89 14.64
N ALA A 330 12.87 -29.35 13.39
CA ALA A 330 13.49 -28.57 12.32
C ALA A 330 12.60 -28.52 11.07
N ASP A 331 11.30 -28.73 11.25
CA ASP A 331 10.31 -28.68 10.17
C ASP A 331 9.70 -27.27 9.97
N GLY A 332 9.91 -26.36 10.92
CA GLY A 332 9.43 -24.98 10.88
C GLY A 332 8.01 -24.78 11.38
N LEU A 333 7.39 -25.79 12.01
CA LEU A 333 6.06 -25.74 12.60
C LEU A 333 6.14 -25.83 14.13
N PRO A 334 5.58 -24.85 14.86
CA PRO A 334 5.49 -24.95 16.32
C PRO A 334 4.69 -26.16 16.79
N GLU A 335 5.12 -26.82 17.88
CA GLU A 335 4.49 -28.08 18.33
C GLU A 335 3.01 -27.92 18.65
N ASN A 336 2.59 -26.77 19.19
CA ASN A 336 1.17 -26.55 19.49
C ASN A 336 0.32 -26.40 18.22
N VAL A 337 0.91 -25.95 17.12
CA VAL A 337 0.26 -25.92 15.81
C VAL A 337 0.08 -27.34 15.30
N GLU A 338 1.10 -28.19 15.40
CA GLU A 338 1.02 -29.60 15.04
C GLU A 338 -0.01 -30.36 15.90
N GLU A 339 -0.11 -30.05 17.19
CA GLU A 339 -1.10 -30.60 18.10
C GLU A 339 -2.53 -30.30 17.58
N VAL A 340 -2.82 -29.03 17.27
CA VAL A 340 -4.12 -28.62 16.71
C VAL A 340 -4.36 -29.26 15.34
N MET A 341 -3.35 -29.35 14.48
CA MET A 341 -3.45 -30.06 13.20
C MET A 341 -3.82 -31.52 13.41
N SER A 342 -3.19 -32.22 14.35
CA SER A 342 -3.42 -33.65 14.57
C SER A 342 -4.78 -33.96 15.23
N MET A 343 -5.23 -33.10 16.14
CA MET A 343 -6.45 -33.32 16.93
C MET A 343 -7.70 -32.75 16.25
N GLY A 344 -7.55 -31.64 15.53
CA GLY A 344 -8.66 -30.79 15.09
C GLY A 344 -9.18 -29.88 16.21
N PHE A 345 -9.90 -28.82 15.82
CA PHE A 345 -10.30 -27.75 16.75
C PHE A 345 -11.16 -28.23 17.91
N GLU A 346 -12.19 -29.02 17.66
CA GLU A 346 -13.13 -29.46 18.70
C GLU A 346 -12.43 -30.34 19.75
N ALA A 347 -11.68 -31.35 19.30
CA ALA A 347 -10.96 -32.23 20.20
C ALA A 347 -9.85 -31.50 20.96
N TRP A 348 -9.17 -30.54 20.32
CA TRP A 348 -8.18 -29.70 21.00
C TRP A 348 -8.83 -28.81 22.06
N ILE A 349 -9.99 -28.20 21.78
CA ILE A 349 -10.76 -27.40 22.75
C ILE A 349 -11.20 -28.28 23.93
N ASP A 350 -11.74 -29.46 23.65
CA ASP A 350 -12.15 -30.41 24.68
C ASP A 350 -10.96 -30.86 25.53
N ASP A 351 -9.78 -31.06 24.93
CA ASP A 351 -8.55 -31.36 25.66
C ASP A 351 -8.19 -30.20 26.60
N GLN A 352 -8.28 -28.94 26.16
CA GLN A 352 -8.05 -27.79 27.04
C GLN A 352 -8.99 -27.76 28.25
N PHE A 353 -10.27 -28.14 28.07
CA PHE A 353 -11.23 -28.21 29.18
C PHE A 353 -11.01 -29.42 30.10
N ASN A 354 -10.46 -30.52 29.57
CA ASN A 354 -10.17 -31.73 30.33
C ASN A 354 -8.83 -31.67 31.06
N ARG A 355 -7.94 -30.74 30.70
CA ARG A 355 -6.69 -30.51 31.42
C ARG A 355 -6.99 -30.15 32.88
N PRO A 356 -6.31 -30.78 33.87
CA PRO A 356 -6.51 -30.47 35.27
C PRO A 356 -6.23 -28.99 35.51
N LEU A 357 -7.15 -28.30 36.21
CA LEU A 357 -6.93 -26.92 36.62
C LEU A 357 -5.56 -26.78 37.28
N GLY A 358 -4.66 -26.05 36.61
CA GLY A 358 -3.38 -25.64 37.15
C GLY A 358 -3.63 -24.61 38.25
N LEU A 359 -3.92 -25.06 39.47
CA LEU A 359 -4.00 -24.15 40.60
C LEU A 359 -2.63 -23.45 40.72
N LEU A 360 -2.59 -22.13 40.88
CA LEU A 360 -1.35 -21.43 41.28
C LEU A 360 -0.86 -21.90 42.67
N GLN A 361 -1.72 -22.64 43.38
CA GLN A 361 -1.54 -23.11 44.74
C GLN A 361 -0.21 -23.88 44.96
N PRO A 362 0.17 -24.92 44.20
CA PRO A 362 1.39 -25.69 44.46
C PRO A 362 2.67 -24.85 44.35
N TRP A 363 2.70 -23.87 43.44
CA TRP A 363 3.79 -22.90 43.37
C TRP A 363 3.70 -21.96 44.58
N THR A 364 2.57 -21.29 44.81
CA THR A 364 2.48 -20.35 45.95
C THR A 364 2.83 -20.98 47.30
N GLU A 365 2.46 -22.25 47.53
CA GLU A 365 2.84 -23.06 48.70
C GLU A 365 4.35 -23.36 48.72
N TRP A 366 4.93 -23.77 47.59
CA TRP A 366 6.36 -24.00 47.49
C TRP A 366 7.18 -22.72 47.72
N GLN A 367 6.73 -21.56 47.21
CA GLN A 367 7.41 -20.28 47.46
C GLN A 367 7.35 -19.89 48.93
N ALA A 368 6.21 -20.08 49.57
CA ALA A 368 6.03 -19.74 50.97
C ALA A 368 7.03 -20.52 51.84
N ALA A 369 7.35 -21.76 51.46
CA ALA A 369 8.31 -22.60 52.17
C ALA A 369 9.78 -22.33 51.78
N ASN A 370 10.08 -22.05 50.51
CA ASN A 370 11.46 -22.06 49.97
C ASN A 370 11.96 -20.71 49.43
N GLY A 371 11.09 -19.70 49.28
CA GLY A 371 11.41 -18.45 48.58
C GLY A 371 12.56 -17.66 49.23
N ASN A 372 12.62 -17.64 50.57
CA ASN A 372 13.66 -16.91 51.30
C ASN A 372 15.06 -17.51 51.11
N SER A 373 15.19 -18.83 51.04
CA SER A 373 16.48 -19.49 50.81
C SER A 373 16.99 -19.32 49.37
N HIS A 374 16.09 -19.02 48.43
CA HIS A 374 16.40 -18.83 47.02
C HIS A 374 16.44 -17.35 46.58
N GLY A 375 16.31 -16.39 47.51
CA GLY A 375 16.37 -14.97 47.20
C GLY A 375 15.17 -14.44 46.40
N LEU A 376 14.02 -15.11 46.45
CA LEU A 376 12.81 -14.75 45.72
C LEU A 376 11.96 -13.77 46.55
N TYR A 377 12.32 -12.49 46.51
CA TYR A 377 11.70 -11.42 47.30
C TYR A 377 10.58 -10.71 46.52
N GLY A 378 9.35 -11.20 46.62
CA GLY A 378 8.15 -10.59 46.02
C GLY A 378 6.88 -11.40 46.33
N ARG A 379 5.73 -11.02 45.76
CA ARG A 379 4.46 -11.73 46.05
C ARG A 379 4.42 -13.07 45.34
N SER A 380 4.14 -14.14 46.10
CA SER A 380 4.22 -15.50 45.56
C SER A 380 3.21 -15.80 44.46
N ASN A 381 2.02 -15.20 44.55
CA ASN A 381 1.03 -15.28 43.49
C ASN A 381 1.47 -14.60 42.18
N GLN A 382 2.26 -13.53 42.24
CA GLN A 382 2.79 -12.86 41.05
C GLN A 382 3.85 -13.69 40.34
N TYR A 383 4.76 -14.33 41.09
CA TYR A 383 5.75 -15.22 40.49
C TYR A 383 5.13 -16.53 39.99
N ALA A 384 4.14 -17.06 40.70
CA ALA A 384 3.39 -18.22 40.24
C ALA A 384 2.67 -17.91 38.92
N TRP A 385 2.00 -16.75 38.84
CA TRP A 385 1.37 -16.28 37.63
C TRP A 385 2.38 -16.03 36.51
N TRP A 386 3.50 -15.34 36.77
CA TRP A 386 4.52 -15.05 35.76
C TRP A 386 5.15 -16.33 35.20
N ASN A 387 5.52 -17.29 36.04
CA ASN A 387 6.05 -18.58 35.54
C ASN A 387 5.01 -19.35 34.72
N ARG A 388 3.72 -19.20 35.04
CA ARG A 388 2.64 -19.81 34.25
C ARG A 388 2.54 -19.16 32.87
N VAL A 389 2.49 -17.83 32.82
CA VAL A 389 2.47 -17.05 31.56
C VAL A 389 3.72 -17.26 30.72
N MET A 390 4.88 -17.49 31.35
CA MET A 390 6.14 -17.74 30.64
C MET A 390 6.30 -19.21 30.20
N GLY A 391 5.25 -20.04 30.28
CA GLY A 391 5.25 -21.41 29.75
C GLY A 391 6.21 -22.36 30.47
N VAL A 392 6.53 -22.13 31.76
CA VAL A 392 7.48 -22.99 32.46
C VAL A 392 6.89 -24.39 32.62
N PRO A 393 7.58 -25.47 32.15
CA PRO A 393 7.03 -26.82 32.06
C PRO A 393 6.88 -27.54 33.42
N LYS A 394 6.98 -26.82 34.53
CA LYS A 394 6.87 -27.36 35.90
C LYS A 394 6.02 -26.44 36.75
N LEU A 395 5.05 -27.01 37.47
CA LEU A 395 4.22 -26.27 38.45
C LEU A 395 5.03 -25.63 39.58
N ARG A 396 6.20 -26.18 39.91
CA ARG A 396 7.14 -25.64 40.91
C ARG A 396 8.57 -26.11 40.59
N PRO A 397 9.61 -25.36 41.01
CA PRO A 397 11.00 -25.64 40.61
C PRO A 397 11.53 -27.04 40.97
N ASP A 398 11.02 -27.67 42.03
CA ASP A 398 11.42 -29.01 42.49
C ASP A 398 10.50 -30.15 42.00
N ALA A 399 9.53 -29.86 41.12
CA ALA A 399 8.64 -30.88 40.59
C ALA A 399 9.44 -31.95 39.80
N ALA A 400 9.20 -33.21 40.14
CA ALA A 400 9.85 -34.37 39.52
C ALA A 400 9.33 -34.64 38.10
N THR A 401 8.05 -34.33 37.86
CA THR A 401 7.40 -34.46 36.56
C THR A 401 7.27 -33.08 35.93
N THR A 402 7.55 -33.00 34.63
CA THR A 402 7.04 -31.89 33.82
C THR A 402 5.53 -31.99 33.77
N GLN A 403 4.85 -30.87 33.88
CA GLN A 403 3.47 -30.75 33.45
C GLN A 403 3.53 -29.93 32.18
N LEU A 404 2.78 -30.33 31.15
CA LEU A 404 2.59 -29.46 29.99
C LEU A 404 2.19 -28.07 30.52
N PRO A 405 2.82 -26.99 30.02
CA PRO A 405 2.34 -25.65 30.33
C PRO A 405 0.81 -25.63 30.16
N ASP A 406 0.08 -24.93 31.05
CA ASP A 406 -1.20 -24.40 30.57
C ASP A 406 -0.76 -23.51 29.45
N PRO A 407 -1.49 -23.57 28.34
CA PRO A 407 -1.30 -22.56 27.35
C PRO A 407 -1.65 -21.16 27.92
#